data_AF-A0A519ZJU7-F1
#
_entry.id   AF-A0A519ZJU7-F1
#
_cell.length_a   1.000
_cell.length_b   1.000
_cell.length_c   1.000
_cell.angle_alpha   90.00
_cell.angle_beta   90.00
_cell.angle_gamma   90.00
#
_symmetry.space_group_name_H-M   'P 1'
#
loop_
_entity.id
_entity.type
_entity.pdbx_description
1 polymer ?
#
loop_
_entity_poly.entity_id
_entity_poly.type
_entity_poly.pdbx_seq_one_letter_code
_entity_poly.pdbx_strand_id
1 'polypeptide(L)'
;CEQKIVGIRPGEKLHEEMITQTDALSTVELDRYYVILPTTSAGWKEEDFIKHFNGKRVATDFHYDSANNTEWLSAEQIRDEIRLHVDASFEA
;
A
#
# COMPACT_ATOMS: atom_id res chain seq x y z
N CYS A 1 -16.05 25.34 10.73
CA CYS A 1 -14.75 25.65 10.10
C CYS A 1 -15.01 25.87 8.61
N GLU A 2 -14.41 26.90 8.01
CA GLU A 2 -14.46 27.12 6.55
C GLU A 2 -13.27 26.42 5.89
N GLN A 3 -13.53 25.59 4.87
CA GLN A 3 -12.47 24.94 4.10
C GLN A 3 -12.21 25.72 2.81
N LYS A 4 -10.95 26.13 2.59
CA LYS A 4 -10.53 26.86 1.38
C LYS A 4 -9.70 25.98 0.47
N ILE A 5 -10.10 25.88 -0.80
CA ILE A 5 -9.36 25.15 -1.83
C ILE A 5 -8.22 26.06 -2.35
N VAL A 6 -6.97 25.62 -2.18
CA VAL A 6 -5.76 26.37 -2.57
C VAL A 6 -5.02 25.77 -3.77
N GLY A 7 -5.49 24.63 -4.30
CA GLY A 7 -4.87 23.91 -5.41
C GLY A 7 -3.81 22.90 -4.97
N ILE A 8 -3.32 22.11 -5.93
CA ILE A 8 -2.30 21.06 -5.75
C ILE A 8 -0.91 21.71 -5.75
N ARG A 9 -0.07 21.35 -4.78
CA ARG A 9 1.31 21.88 -4.68
C ARG A 9 2.27 21.13 -5.61
N PRO A 10 3.40 21.75 -6.01
CA PRO A 10 4.39 21.07 -6.83
C PRO A 10 4.90 19.78 -6.18
N GLY A 11 4.84 18.68 -6.91
CA GLY A 11 5.28 17.36 -6.45
C GLY A 11 4.22 16.53 -5.71
N GLU A 12 3.01 17.07 -5.49
CA GLU A 12 1.90 16.29 -4.92
C GLU A 12 1.19 15.45 -5.97
N LYS A 13 0.81 14.23 -5.60
CA LYS A 13 -0.08 13.36 -6.36
C LYS A 13 -1.47 13.33 -5.72
N LEU A 14 -2.50 13.06 -6.52
CA LEU A 14 -3.88 12.89 -6.03
C LEU A 14 -4.08 11.56 -5.30
N HIS A 15 -3.42 10.51 -5.78
CA HIS A 15 -3.41 9.19 -5.19
C HIS A 15 -1.96 8.70 -5.15
N GLU A 16 -1.60 8.05 -4.05
CA GLU A 16 -0.30 7.44 -3.90
C GLU A 16 -0.36 5.98 -4.30
N GLU A 17 0.72 5.49 -4.89
CA GLU A 17 0.84 4.13 -5.39
C GLU A 17 2.06 3.47 -4.73
N MET A 18 1.87 2.28 -4.17
CA MET A 18 2.93 1.50 -3.52
C MET A 18 3.43 0.34 -4.38
N ILE A 19 2.56 -0.25 -5.20
CA ILE A 19 2.92 -1.31 -6.14
C ILE A 19 2.35 -0.93 -7.50
N THR A 20 3.23 -0.62 -8.44
CA THR A 20 2.81 -0.30 -9.80
C THR A 20 2.38 -1.55 -10.57
N GLN A 21 1.60 -1.38 -11.64
CA GLN A 21 1.26 -2.50 -12.53
C GLN A 21 2.51 -3.19 -13.11
N THR A 22 3.62 -2.47 -13.27
CA THR A 22 4.88 -3.07 -13.74
C THR A 22 5.54 -3.90 -12.63
N ASP A 23 5.53 -3.42 -11.38
CA ASP A 23 6.07 -4.16 -10.24
C ASP A 23 5.22 -5.38 -9.88
N ALA A 24 3.93 -5.37 -10.20
CA ALA A 24 3.05 -6.53 -10.05
C ALA A 24 3.60 -7.77 -10.77
N LEU A 25 4.32 -7.57 -11.89
CA LEU A 25 4.98 -8.64 -12.64
C LEU A 25 6.05 -9.40 -11.84
N SER A 26 6.58 -8.84 -10.75
CA SER A 26 7.47 -9.55 -9.80
C SER A 26 6.91 -9.60 -8.38
N THR A 27 5.64 -9.27 -8.16
CA THR A 27 5.04 -9.25 -6.81
C THR A 27 4.38 -10.58 -6.43
N VAL A 28 4.61 -11.00 -5.19
CA VAL A 28 3.94 -12.11 -4.51
C VAL A 28 3.13 -11.58 -3.33
N GLU A 29 1.87 -11.96 -3.25
CA GLU A 29 0.98 -11.74 -2.11
C GLU A 29 1.22 -12.83 -1.04
N LEU A 30 1.34 -12.37 0.20
CA LEU A 30 1.33 -13.19 1.41
C LEU A 30 0.17 -12.73 2.31
N ASP A 31 -0.08 -13.47 3.38
CA ASP A 31 -1.26 -13.27 4.25
C ASP A 31 -1.45 -11.83 4.77
N ARG A 32 -0.35 -11.09 4.99
CA ARG A 32 -0.40 -9.74 5.59
C ARG A 32 0.37 -8.68 4.82
N TYR A 33 1.10 -9.05 3.77
CA TYR A 33 1.98 -8.15 3.06
C TYR A 33 2.29 -8.67 1.66
N TYR A 34 2.84 -7.79 0.84
CA TYR A 34 3.32 -8.11 -0.50
C TYR A 34 4.84 -8.08 -0.55
N VAL A 35 5.43 -8.86 -1.44
CA VAL A 35 6.86 -8.88 -1.69
C VAL A 35 7.11 -8.67 -3.17
N ILE A 36 7.75 -7.54 -3.51
CA ILE A 36 8.26 -7.29 -4.86
C ILE A 36 9.61 -8.01 -4.96
N LEU A 37 9.65 -9.08 -5.74
CA LEU A 37 10.85 -9.90 -5.87
C LEU A 37 11.87 -9.25 -6.82
N PRO A 38 13.18 -9.49 -6.62
CA PRO A 38 14.22 -9.01 -7.52
C PRO A 38 13.99 -9.52 -8.96
N THR A 39 14.26 -8.67 -9.95
CA THR A 39 14.11 -9.08 -11.36
C THR A 39 15.23 -10.02 -11.83
N THR A 40 16.37 -10.06 -11.12
CA THR A 40 17.53 -10.87 -11.50
C THR A 40 17.50 -12.25 -10.83
N SER A 41 17.49 -13.30 -11.65
CA SER A 41 17.31 -14.69 -11.23
C SER A 41 18.64 -15.42 -10.91
N ALA A 42 19.72 -14.71 -10.62
CA ALA A 42 21.02 -15.34 -10.41
C ALA A 42 21.07 -16.03 -9.03
N GLY A 43 20.84 -17.35 -9.02
CA GLY A 43 21.02 -18.20 -7.83
C GLY A 43 19.75 -18.49 -7.02
N TRP A 44 18.56 -18.10 -7.50
CA TRP A 44 17.29 -18.41 -6.85
C TRP A 44 16.16 -18.55 -7.87
N LYS A 45 15.08 -19.23 -7.48
CA LYS A 45 13.86 -19.39 -8.28
C LYS A 45 12.68 -18.84 -7.52
N GLU A 46 11.81 -18.15 -8.24
CA GLU A 46 10.58 -17.60 -7.67
C GLU A 46 9.66 -18.69 -7.12
N GLU A 47 9.55 -19.82 -7.83
CA GLU A 47 8.70 -20.93 -7.41
C GLU A 47 9.13 -21.50 -6.05
N ASP A 48 10.43 -21.48 -5.75
CA ASP A 48 10.96 -21.91 -4.46
C ASP A 48 10.53 -20.94 -3.35
N PHE A 49 10.54 -19.62 -3.62
CA PHE A 49 10.07 -18.60 -2.69
C PHE A 49 8.57 -18.76 -2.41
N ILE A 50 7.77 -18.83 -3.47
CA ILE A 50 6.31 -18.99 -3.38
C ILE A 50 5.96 -20.24 -2.56
N LYS A 51 6.62 -21.37 -2.85
CA LYS A 51 6.41 -22.62 -2.14
C LYS A 51 6.83 -22.55 -0.67
N HIS A 52 7.96 -21.90 -0.37
CA HIS A 52 8.48 -21.79 0.99
C HIS A 52 7.59 -20.94 1.89
N PHE A 53 7.09 -19.81 1.37
CA PHE A 53 6.28 -18.85 2.14
C PHE A 53 4.77 -19.04 1.96
N ASN A 54 4.35 -20.04 1.20
CA ASN A 54 2.95 -20.27 0.83
C ASN A 54 2.29 -19.01 0.23
N GLY A 55 3.04 -18.32 -0.63
CA GLY A 55 2.58 -17.11 -1.30
C GLY A 55 1.77 -17.39 -2.55
N LYS A 56 1.23 -16.33 -3.13
CA LYS A 56 0.49 -16.37 -4.39
C LYS A 56 0.92 -15.22 -5.28
N ARG A 57 1.02 -15.45 -6.59
CA ARG A 57 1.20 -14.35 -7.54
C ARG A 57 -0.04 -13.46 -7.59
N VAL A 58 0.19 -12.15 -7.55
CA VAL A 58 -0.86 -11.16 -7.84
C VAL A 58 -1.25 -11.21 -9.31
N ALA A 59 -2.40 -10.61 -9.65
CA ALA A 59 -2.82 -10.50 -11.05
C ALA A 59 -1.85 -9.60 -11.85
N THR A 60 -1.74 -9.80 -13.16
CA THR A 60 -0.83 -9.02 -14.02
C THR A 60 -1.26 -7.56 -14.19
N ASP A 61 -2.52 -7.27 -13.95
CA ASP A 61 -3.12 -5.94 -13.92
C ASP A 61 -3.29 -5.40 -12.50
N PHE A 62 -2.73 -6.08 -11.50
CA PHE A 62 -2.75 -5.61 -10.12
C PHE A 62 -1.95 -4.33 -9.98
N HIS A 63 -2.49 -3.40 -9.22
CA HIS A 63 -1.82 -2.22 -8.73
C HIS A 63 -2.34 -1.93 -7.31
N TYR A 64 -1.46 -1.46 -6.43
CA TYR A 64 -1.83 -1.15 -5.06
C TYR A 64 -1.69 0.35 -4.82
N ASP A 65 -2.81 1.06 -4.92
CA ASP A 65 -2.91 2.49 -4.77
C ASP A 65 -3.93 2.89 -3.69
N SER A 66 -3.83 4.14 -3.25
CA SER A 66 -4.75 4.72 -2.27
C SER A 66 -6.11 5.11 -2.85
N ALA A 67 -6.38 4.85 -4.14
CA ALA A 67 -7.65 5.16 -4.79
C ALA A 67 -8.62 3.96 -4.75
N ASN A 68 -8.08 2.75 -4.85
CA ASN A 68 -8.82 1.50 -5.02
C ASN A 68 -8.65 0.53 -3.84
N ASN A 69 -8.24 1.04 -2.68
CA ASN A 69 -8.01 0.22 -1.51
C ASN A 69 -9.31 -0.47 -1.06
N THR A 70 -9.20 -1.68 -0.51
CA THR A 70 -10.34 -2.43 0.03
C THR A 70 -10.72 -1.98 1.43
N GLU A 71 -9.77 -1.37 2.13
CA GLU A 71 -9.91 -0.91 3.51
C GLU A 71 -9.74 0.60 3.59
N TRP A 72 -10.65 1.24 4.31
CA TRP A 72 -10.70 2.69 4.48
C TRP A 72 -10.93 3.03 5.95
N LEU A 73 -10.25 4.07 6.44
CA LEU A 73 -10.48 4.59 7.77
C LEU A 73 -11.61 5.62 7.75
N SER A 74 -12.53 5.50 8.70
CA SER A 74 -13.52 6.51 9.00
C SER A 74 -12.89 7.71 9.72
N ALA A 75 -13.63 8.83 9.79
CA ALA A 75 -13.18 9.98 10.57
C ALA A 75 -12.95 9.63 12.05
N GLU A 76 -13.73 8.70 12.62
CA GLU A 76 -13.55 8.25 14.01
C GLU A 76 -12.28 7.42 14.17
N GLN A 77 -12.04 6.47 13.25
CA GLN A 77 -10.82 5.66 13.27
C GLN A 77 -9.57 6.53 13.12
N ILE A 78 -9.60 7.55 12.26
CA ILE A 78 -8.48 8.50 12.14
C ILE A 78 -8.24 9.25 13.46
N ARG A 79 -9.30 9.65 14.18
CA ARG A 79 -9.15 10.28 15.50
C ARG A 79 -8.51 9.32 16.50
N ASP A 80 -8.84 8.03 16.45
CA ASP A 80 -8.25 7.00 17.31
C ASP A 80 -6.77 6.77 16.99
N GLU A 81 -6.39 6.71 15.71
CA GLU A 81 -4.99 6.64 15.27
C GLU A 81 -4.19 7.86 15.78
N ILE A 82 -4.76 9.07 15.71
CA ILE A 82 -4.15 10.29 16.26
C ILE A 82 -3.94 10.15 17.78
N ARG A 83 -4.94 9.68 18.52
CA ARG A 83 -4.82 9.47 19.98
C ARG A 83 -3.77 8.44 20.33
N LEU A 84 -3.71 7.35 19.57
CA LEU A 84 -2.81 6.24 19.84
C LEU A 84 -1.35 6.59 19.53
N HIS A 85 -1.11 7.33 18.44
CA HIS A 85 0.24 7.49 17.90
C HIS A 85 0.82 8.91 17.99
N VAL A 86 0.00 9.94 18.22
CA VAL A 86 0.43 11.35 18.15
C VAL A 86 0.12 12.12 19.44
N ASP A 87 -1.15 12.18 19.86
CA ASP A 87 -1.60 12.95 21.03
C ASP A 87 -2.77 12.25 21.75
N ALA A 88 -2.47 11.58 22.85
CA ALA A 88 -3.44 10.84 23.64
C ALA A 88 -4.59 11.69 24.22
N SER A 89 -4.42 13.01 24.30
CA SER A 89 -5.44 13.94 24.80
C SER A 89 -6.29 14.57 23.69
N PHE A 90 -6.10 14.14 22.43
CA PHE A 90 -6.76 14.75 21.28
C PHE A 90 -8.30 14.66 21.34
N GLU A 91 -8.93 15.83 21.30
CA GLU A 91 -10.38 16.05 21.17
C GLU A 91 -10.65 16.97 19.97
N ALA A 92 -11.71 16.70 19.22
CA ALA A 92 -11.92 17.29 17.89
C ALA A 92 -13.34 17.75 17.62
#